data_AF-A0A946XWA7-F1
#
_entry.id   AF-A0A946XWA7-F1
#
_cell.length_a   1.000
_cell.length_b   1.000
_cell.length_c   1.000
_cell.angle_alpha   90.00
_cell.angle_beta   90.00
_cell.angle_gamma   90.00
#
_symmetry.space_group_name_H-M   'P 1'
#
loop_
_entity.id
_entity.type
_entity.pdbx_description
1 polymer ?
#
loop_
_entity_poly.entity_id
_entity_poly.type
_entity_poly.pdbx_seq_one_letter_code
_entity_poly.pdbx_strand_id
1 'polypeptide(L)'
;TCPSWIYEKGVPVVITDRTVNALGQKTDSQKKYPYYLHPEYKERFMALIDALGDYVDALPPMLKKRIVFVQSAEGSTGDGQPYKGRPLDQQYEISREVWNDFRLDTWKAYREALPDIPILVNSDANKGRETEWLLENMDVIALKYGMFSHGYHVSGNTERLANFQTLEAEAKKRGKSVLTRGEMDGELFVMGWSKRNVSQALYWSGLFASHCRLDLWNIPHKALKDSANWPALAFYNTYAGQNDPAKATAAFCALRDGLDAADFDRFPSETFGGKPGSKKDRQRYLNIAEAYSEYGARMDDPAKALGGGMLNRKRSGSNDVGWGILPGNYSRFLTQLNPGSGDVGRWNIDDSIYGRFARAFEHESGKTQMRFKLDPAFKVRSARVSVTYLDKGKGSWSLNAGSKTVLSVQNSDTGEWKIATGTLSMPLQAELVLKYEAGDDTVFHMIEVKTVNEE
;
A
#
# COMPACT_ATOMS: atom_id res chain seq x y z
N THR A 1 -6.07 -6.67 -25.20
CA THR A 1 -5.95 -7.06 -26.63
C THR A 1 -7.06 -6.39 -27.39
N CYS A 2 -6.81 -5.85 -28.58
CA CYS A 2 -7.84 -5.22 -29.41
C CYS A 2 -8.39 -6.25 -30.41
N PRO A 3 -9.72 -6.29 -30.68
CA PRO A 3 -10.28 -7.17 -31.70
C PRO A 3 -9.64 -6.94 -33.07
N SER A 4 -9.22 -8.01 -33.77
CA SER A 4 -8.45 -7.90 -35.01
C SER A 4 -9.21 -7.22 -36.16
N TRP A 5 -10.52 -7.35 -36.20
CA TRP A 5 -11.37 -6.75 -37.23
C TRP A 5 -11.31 -5.22 -37.24
N ILE A 6 -10.84 -4.57 -36.16
CA ILE A 6 -10.68 -3.12 -36.13
C ILE A 6 -9.72 -2.62 -37.22
N TYR A 7 -8.72 -3.42 -37.55
CA TYR A 7 -7.69 -3.08 -38.54
C TYR A 7 -8.24 -3.19 -39.96
N GLU A 8 -9.22 -4.07 -40.18
CA GLU A 8 -9.97 -4.17 -41.45
C GLU A 8 -10.86 -2.94 -41.69
N LYS A 9 -11.16 -2.18 -40.63
CA LYS A 9 -11.86 -0.88 -40.70
C LYS A 9 -10.91 0.31 -40.90
N GLY A 10 -9.64 0.06 -41.24
CA GLY A 10 -8.66 1.10 -41.55
C GLY A 10 -7.93 1.68 -40.34
N VAL A 11 -8.22 1.22 -39.12
CA VAL A 11 -7.43 1.61 -37.94
C VAL A 11 -6.00 1.09 -38.09
N PRO A 12 -4.96 1.93 -38.00
CA PRO A 12 -3.58 1.46 -38.11
C PRO A 12 -3.15 0.55 -36.96
N VAL A 13 -2.30 -0.43 -37.28
CA VAL A 13 -1.56 -1.23 -36.30
C VAL A 13 -0.30 -0.47 -35.88
N VAL A 14 -0.19 -0.14 -34.61
CA VAL A 14 1.00 0.46 -33.99
C VAL A 14 1.85 -0.64 -33.37
N ILE A 15 3.12 -0.71 -33.76
CA ILE A 15 4.13 -1.61 -33.19
C ILE A 15 5.04 -0.80 -32.27
N THR A 16 5.32 -1.30 -31.06
CA THR A 16 6.24 -0.64 -30.13
C THR A 16 7.58 -1.36 -29.97
N ASP A 17 8.55 -0.64 -29.39
CA ASP A 17 9.87 -1.12 -28.99
C ASP A 17 9.87 -2.07 -27.78
N ARG A 18 8.70 -2.45 -27.25
CA ARG A 18 8.61 -3.26 -26.04
C ARG A 18 9.26 -4.63 -26.25
N THR A 19 10.19 -5.00 -25.38
CA THR A 19 10.86 -6.31 -25.43
C THR A 19 10.54 -7.23 -24.25
N VAL A 20 10.00 -6.69 -23.16
CA VAL A 20 9.69 -7.43 -21.93
C VAL A 20 8.28 -7.16 -21.40
N ASN A 21 7.66 -8.17 -20.79
CA ASN A 21 6.37 -8.05 -20.13
C ASN A 21 6.53 -7.45 -18.70
N ALA A 22 5.42 -7.28 -17.98
CA ALA A 22 5.43 -6.71 -16.62
C ALA A 22 6.34 -7.50 -15.66
N LEU A 23 6.37 -8.83 -15.81
CA LEU A 23 7.19 -9.78 -15.05
C LEU A 23 8.66 -9.82 -15.47
N GLY A 24 9.06 -9.03 -16.48
CA GLY A 24 10.44 -8.98 -16.98
C GLY A 24 10.82 -10.10 -17.95
N GLN A 25 9.85 -10.89 -18.43
CA GLN A 25 10.09 -11.96 -19.41
C GLN A 25 10.05 -11.37 -20.83
N LYS A 26 10.88 -11.90 -21.74
CA LYS A 26 10.85 -11.52 -23.15
C LYS A 26 9.44 -11.71 -23.73
N THR A 27 8.95 -10.73 -24.49
CA THR A 27 7.62 -10.80 -25.13
C THR A 27 7.65 -10.21 -26.52
N ASP A 28 7.06 -10.93 -27.47
CA ASP A 28 6.76 -10.42 -28.81
C ASP A 28 5.25 -10.27 -29.08
N SER A 29 4.41 -10.92 -28.27
CA SER A 29 2.95 -10.87 -28.40
C SER A 29 2.32 -9.59 -27.85
N GLN A 30 3.04 -8.82 -27.03
CA GLN A 30 2.53 -7.61 -26.36
C GLN A 30 3.09 -6.30 -26.94
N LYS A 31 3.29 -6.22 -28.27
CA LYS A 31 3.80 -5.02 -28.97
C LYS A 31 2.81 -4.37 -29.94
N LYS A 32 1.69 -5.04 -30.24
CA LYS A 32 0.70 -4.57 -31.23
C LYS A 32 -0.45 -3.85 -30.55
N TYR A 33 -0.73 -2.64 -31.00
CA TYR A 33 -1.80 -1.78 -30.47
C TYR A 33 -2.56 -1.11 -31.64
N PRO A 34 -3.84 -0.76 -31.48
CA PRO A 34 -4.50 0.14 -32.42
C PRO A 34 -3.99 1.58 -32.24
N TYR A 35 -4.00 2.39 -33.30
CA TYR A 35 -3.83 3.84 -33.14
C TYR A 35 -5.07 4.42 -32.46
N TYR A 36 -4.96 4.72 -31.17
CA TYR A 36 -6.11 5.05 -30.31
C TYR A 36 -6.83 6.35 -30.70
N LEU A 37 -6.20 7.24 -31.46
CA LEU A 37 -6.80 8.50 -31.90
C LEU A 37 -7.46 8.40 -33.29
N HIS A 38 -7.39 7.24 -33.95
CA HIS A 38 -8.08 7.05 -35.23
C HIS A 38 -9.59 7.24 -35.05
N PRO A 39 -10.29 8.03 -35.91
CA PRO A 39 -11.72 8.30 -35.76
C PRO A 39 -12.56 7.03 -35.58
N GLU A 40 -12.34 6.03 -36.42
CA GLU A 40 -13.02 4.72 -36.35
C GLU A 40 -12.79 3.98 -35.02
N TYR A 41 -11.59 4.09 -34.43
CA TYR A 41 -11.33 3.49 -33.13
C TYR A 41 -12.10 4.23 -32.03
N LYS A 42 -12.03 5.57 -32.04
CA LYS A 42 -12.73 6.42 -31.06
C LYS A 42 -14.23 6.17 -31.10
N GLU A 43 -14.84 6.21 -32.27
CA GLU A 43 -16.27 5.97 -32.46
C GLU A 43 -16.70 4.64 -31.86
N ARG A 44 -16.01 3.55 -32.20
CA ARG A 44 -16.35 2.21 -31.72
C ARG A 44 -16.09 2.02 -30.24
N PHE A 45 -15.04 2.65 -29.70
CA PHE A 45 -14.75 2.58 -28.28
C PHE A 45 -15.79 3.35 -27.46
N MET A 46 -16.24 4.52 -27.91
CA MET A 46 -17.33 5.24 -27.25
C MET A 46 -18.67 4.48 -27.37
N ALA A 47 -18.98 3.93 -28.54
CA ALA A 47 -20.18 3.10 -28.72
C ALA A 47 -20.18 1.83 -27.84
N LEU A 48 -18.99 1.28 -27.53
CA LEU A 48 -18.86 0.17 -26.56
C LEU A 48 -19.20 0.63 -25.14
N ILE A 49 -18.86 1.86 -24.77
CA ILE A 49 -19.19 2.44 -23.46
C ILE A 49 -20.70 2.64 -23.36
N ASP A 50 -21.33 3.20 -24.40
CA ASP A 50 -22.79 3.37 -24.45
C ASP A 50 -23.51 2.02 -24.34
N ALA A 51 -23.08 1.02 -25.12
CA ALA A 51 -23.64 -0.33 -25.06
C ALA A 51 -23.45 -1.01 -23.69
N LEU A 52 -22.36 -0.72 -22.99
CA LEU A 52 -22.16 -1.17 -21.61
C LEU A 52 -23.15 -0.48 -20.66
N GLY A 53 -23.39 0.82 -20.84
CA GLY A 53 -24.41 1.58 -20.13
C GLY A 53 -25.80 0.94 -20.27
N ASP A 54 -26.24 0.76 -21.52
CA ASP A 54 -27.51 0.10 -21.86
C ASP A 54 -27.64 -1.28 -21.22
N TYR A 55 -26.57 -2.08 -21.28
CA TYR A 55 -26.54 -3.41 -20.66
C TYR A 55 -26.72 -3.33 -19.14
N VAL A 56 -26.00 -2.43 -18.48
CA VAL A 56 -26.04 -2.28 -17.02
C VAL A 56 -27.41 -1.76 -16.55
N ASP A 57 -28.02 -0.84 -17.30
CA ASP A 57 -29.36 -0.32 -17.00
C ASP A 57 -30.45 -1.37 -17.20
N ALA A 58 -30.27 -2.30 -18.14
CA ALA A 58 -31.17 -3.43 -18.34
C ALA A 58 -31.02 -4.54 -17.26
N LEU A 59 -30.00 -4.48 -16.40
CA LEU A 59 -29.83 -5.49 -15.35
C LEU A 59 -30.95 -5.40 -14.29
N PRO A 60 -31.39 -6.55 -13.74
CA PRO A 60 -32.23 -6.56 -12.55
C PRO A 60 -31.64 -5.66 -11.44
N PRO A 61 -32.46 -4.88 -10.69
CA PRO A 61 -31.97 -3.94 -9.69
C PRO A 61 -31.03 -4.58 -8.65
N MET A 62 -31.25 -5.86 -8.33
CA MET A 62 -30.41 -6.62 -7.40
C MET A 62 -29.01 -6.93 -7.95
N LEU A 63 -28.86 -7.07 -9.27
CA LEU A 63 -27.55 -7.23 -9.92
C LEU A 63 -26.85 -5.88 -10.12
N LYS A 64 -27.58 -4.84 -10.55
CA LYS A 64 -27.03 -3.47 -10.69
C LYS A 64 -26.43 -3.00 -9.35
N LYS A 65 -27.12 -3.23 -8.23
CA LYS A 65 -26.63 -2.92 -6.87
C LYS A 65 -25.35 -3.66 -6.44
N ARG A 66 -24.93 -4.72 -7.13
CA ARG A 66 -23.68 -5.44 -6.84
C ARG A 66 -22.47 -4.86 -7.57
N ILE A 67 -22.68 -3.94 -8.51
CA ILE A 67 -21.60 -3.26 -9.22
C ILE A 67 -21.11 -2.11 -8.35
N VAL A 68 -19.89 -2.22 -7.83
CA VAL A 68 -19.30 -1.22 -6.92
C VAL A 68 -18.67 -0.06 -7.69
N PHE A 69 -18.07 -0.35 -8.85
CA PHE A 69 -17.47 0.63 -9.77
C PHE A 69 -17.23 -0.02 -11.14
N VAL A 70 -16.99 0.81 -12.16
CA VAL A 70 -16.43 0.40 -13.46
C VAL A 70 -15.08 1.07 -13.66
N GLN A 71 -14.04 0.29 -14.01
CA GLN A 71 -12.74 0.87 -14.33
C GLN A 71 -12.69 1.27 -15.81
N SER A 72 -12.38 2.53 -16.10
CA SER A 72 -12.33 3.09 -17.47
C SER A 72 -11.29 2.40 -18.39
N ALA A 73 -10.24 1.82 -17.82
CA ALA A 73 -9.25 0.95 -18.47
C ALA A 73 -8.80 1.38 -19.89
N GLU A 74 -8.63 2.69 -20.10
CA GLU A 74 -8.23 3.27 -21.39
C GLU A 74 -6.86 2.78 -21.90
N GLY A 75 -6.72 2.70 -23.22
CA GLY A 75 -5.45 2.36 -23.88
C GLY A 75 -5.07 0.89 -23.69
N SER A 76 -3.80 0.64 -23.35
CA SER A 76 -3.29 -0.73 -23.22
C SER A 76 -3.68 -1.43 -21.92
N THR A 77 -3.69 -0.70 -20.79
CA THR A 77 -3.92 -1.24 -19.43
C THR A 77 -4.61 -0.27 -18.46
N GLY A 78 -4.96 0.95 -18.89
CA GLY A 78 -5.43 2.01 -17.99
C GLY A 78 -4.34 2.71 -17.18
N ASP A 79 -3.05 2.47 -17.43
CA ASP A 79 -1.92 3.05 -16.66
C ASP A 79 -1.51 4.46 -17.10
N GLY A 80 -2.41 5.20 -17.76
CA GLY A 80 -2.19 6.59 -18.15
C GLY A 80 -1.32 6.82 -19.38
N GLN A 81 -0.90 5.76 -20.07
CA GLN A 81 -0.18 5.83 -21.33
C GLN A 81 -0.95 5.03 -22.40
N PRO A 82 -0.94 5.46 -23.66
CA PRO A 82 -1.63 4.75 -24.73
C PRO A 82 -1.03 3.35 -24.91
N TYR A 83 0.29 3.29 -25.07
CA TYR A 83 1.02 2.06 -25.37
C TYR A 83 1.92 1.61 -24.23
N LYS A 84 2.41 0.36 -24.30
CA LYS A 84 3.59 -0.07 -23.57
C LYS A 84 4.78 -0.07 -24.52
N GLY A 85 5.83 0.67 -24.16
CA GLY A 85 6.94 0.98 -25.08
C GLY A 85 6.63 2.19 -25.97
N ARG A 86 7.62 2.62 -26.75
CA ARG A 86 7.49 3.70 -27.74
C ARG A 86 7.11 3.13 -29.11
N PRO A 87 6.21 3.77 -29.87
CA PRO A 87 5.95 3.41 -31.26
C PRO A 87 7.24 3.38 -32.08
N LEU A 88 7.40 2.36 -32.94
CA LEU A 88 8.52 2.29 -33.88
C LEU A 88 8.36 3.28 -35.03
N ASP A 89 7.12 3.57 -35.40
CA ASP A 89 6.76 4.59 -36.36
C ASP A 89 6.27 5.84 -35.63
N GLN A 90 7.01 6.93 -35.78
CA GLN A 90 6.82 8.17 -35.04
C GLN A 90 5.50 8.88 -35.36
N GLN A 91 4.87 8.61 -36.51
CA GLN A 91 3.57 9.21 -36.81
C GLN A 91 2.45 8.76 -35.84
N TYR A 92 2.67 7.65 -35.11
CA TYR A 92 1.74 7.13 -34.11
C TYR A 92 2.09 7.52 -32.68
N GLU A 93 3.12 8.36 -32.49
CA GLU A 93 3.41 8.94 -31.18
C GLU A 93 2.27 9.86 -30.74
N ILE A 94 1.83 9.71 -29.50
CA ILE A 94 0.75 10.53 -28.92
C ILE A 94 1.35 11.26 -27.72
N SER A 95 1.28 12.59 -27.73
CA SER A 95 1.75 13.40 -26.59
C SER A 95 0.91 13.11 -25.35
N ARG A 96 1.46 13.40 -24.18
CA ARG A 96 0.76 13.21 -22.90
C ARG A 96 -0.52 14.04 -22.86
N GLU A 97 -0.47 15.27 -23.34
CA GLU A 97 -1.57 16.23 -23.32
C GLU A 97 -2.72 15.72 -24.18
N VAL A 98 -2.44 15.32 -25.43
CA VAL A 98 -3.45 14.76 -26.34
C VAL A 98 -4.03 13.46 -25.80
N TRP A 99 -3.19 12.60 -25.19
CA TRP A 99 -3.69 11.39 -24.54
C TRP A 99 -4.59 11.70 -23.36
N ASN A 100 -4.24 12.70 -22.54
CA ASN A 100 -5.07 13.10 -21.41
C ASN A 100 -6.41 13.71 -21.86
N ASP A 101 -6.46 14.43 -22.98
CA ASP A 101 -7.73 14.88 -23.57
C ASP A 101 -8.63 13.68 -23.93
N PHE A 102 -8.08 12.67 -24.60
CA PHE A 102 -8.80 11.44 -24.91
C PHE A 102 -9.28 10.69 -23.65
N ARG A 103 -8.47 10.67 -22.58
CA ARG A 103 -8.86 10.08 -21.28
C ARG A 103 -10.02 10.82 -20.65
N LEU A 104 -9.99 12.16 -20.62
CA LEU A 104 -11.07 12.97 -20.07
C LEU A 104 -12.36 12.77 -20.86
N ASP A 105 -12.30 12.68 -22.19
CA ASP A 105 -13.47 12.38 -23.02
C ASP A 105 -14.03 10.97 -22.74
N THR A 106 -13.15 10.00 -22.54
CA THR A 106 -13.54 8.64 -22.13
C THR A 106 -14.24 8.65 -20.77
N TRP A 107 -13.75 9.43 -19.80
CA TRP A 107 -14.36 9.52 -18.47
C TRP A 107 -15.72 10.21 -18.51
N LYS A 108 -15.91 11.22 -19.39
CA LYS A 108 -17.22 11.83 -19.64
C LYS A 108 -18.20 10.80 -20.19
N ALA A 109 -17.81 10.05 -21.22
CA ALA A 109 -18.64 9.00 -21.82
C ALA A 109 -19.05 7.95 -20.79
N TYR A 110 -18.12 7.45 -19.97
CA TYR A 110 -18.44 6.51 -18.90
C TYR A 110 -19.42 7.09 -17.87
N ARG A 111 -19.22 8.35 -17.46
CA ARG A 111 -20.13 9.02 -16.52
C ARG A 111 -21.54 9.18 -17.09
N GLU A 112 -21.64 9.51 -18.38
CA GLU A 112 -22.92 9.66 -19.07
C GLU A 112 -23.64 8.33 -19.25
N ALA A 113 -22.92 7.27 -19.63
CA ALA A 113 -23.46 5.93 -19.81
C ALA A 113 -23.77 5.20 -18.49
N LEU A 114 -23.13 5.59 -17.38
CA LEU A 114 -23.26 4.92 -16.07
C LEU A 114 -23.39 5.94 -14.93
N PRO A 115 -24.45 6.77 -14.89
CA PRO A 115 -24.55 7.91 -13.98
C PRO A 115 -24.55 7.52 -12.48
N ASP A 116 -25.03 6.33 -12.13
CA ASP A 116 -25.13 5.86 -10.74
C ASP A 116 -23.94 5.01 -10.27
N ILE A 117 -22.95 4.76 -11.15
CA ILE A 117 -21.85 3.84 -10.85
C ILE A 117 -20.52 4.60 -10.86
N PRO A 118 -19.74 4.54 -9.76
CA PRO A 118 -18.43 5.18 -9.72
C PRO A 118 -17.51 4.73 -10.85
N ILE A 119 -16.88 5.68 -11.52
CA ILE A 119 -15.88 5.40 -12.56
C ILE A 119 -14.48 5.44 -11.95
N LEU A 120 -13.83 4.29 -11.93
CA LEU A 120 -12.51 4.13 -11.33
C LEU A 120 -11.40 4.40 -12.35
N VAL A 121 -10.52 5.35 -12.01
CA VAL A 121 -9.40 5.79 -12.86
C VAL A 121 -8.06 5.57 -12.17
N ASN A 122 -6.97 5.47 -12.94
CA ASN A 122 -5.65 5.25 -12.37
C ASN A 122 -5.05 6.55 -11.81
N SER A 123 -4.72 6.57 -10.51
CA SER A 123 -4.23 7.78 -9.83
C SER A 123 -2.79 8.15 -10.20
N ASP A 124 -1.90 7.17 -10.40
CA ASP A 124 -0.47 7.40 -10.65
C ASP A 124 -0.23 8.17 -11.98
N ALA A 125 -1.24 8.20 -12.85
CA ALA A 125 -1.22 8.88 -14.14
C ALA A 125 -1.72 10.34 -14.09
N ASN A 126 -2.44 10.70 -13.03
CA ASN A 126 -3.17 11.96 -12.93
C ASN A 126 -2.27 13.05 -12.34
N LYS A 127 -2.44 14.28 -12.82
CA LYS A 127 -1.84 15.50 -12.30
C LYS A 127 -2.96 16.49 -11.94
N GLY A 128 -2.60 17.73 -11.61
CA GLY A 128 -3.53 18.77 -11.18
C GLY A 128 -4.78 18.92 -12.06
N ARG A 129 -4.62 18.92 -13.39
CA ARG A 129 -5.77 19.02 -14.32
C ARG A 129 -6.73 17.84 -14.19
N GLU A 130 -6.23 16.61 -14.22
CA GLU A 130 -7.07 15.42 -14.16
C GLU A 130 -7.69 15.24 -12.77
N THR A 131 -6.92 15.55 -11.71
CA THR A 131 -7.40 15.52 -10.32
C THR A 131 -8.52 16.54 -10.10
N GLU A 132 -8.35 17.78 -10.57
CA GLU A 132 -9.40 18.81 -10.43
C GLU A 132 -10.65 18.42 -11.22
N TRP A 133 -10.47 17.91 -12.44
CA TRP A 133 -11.61 17.43 -13.24
C TRP A 133 -12.42 16.37 -12.49
N LEU A 134 -11.78 15.38 -11.85
CA LEU A 134 -12.47 14.37 -11.04
C LEU A 134 -13.23 15.03 -9.87
N LEU A 135 -12.59 15.95 -9.15
CA LEU A 135 -13.19 16.66 -8.02
C LEU A 135 -14.36 17.57 -8.42
N GLU A 136 -14.40 18.04 -9.65
CA GLU A 136 -15.52 18.82 -10.21
C GLU A 136 -16.63 17.91 -10.74
N ASN A 137 -16.29 16.78 -11.37
CA ASN A 137 -17.20 16.07 -12.28
C ASN A 137 -17.72 14.73 -11.78
N MET A 138 -17.14 14.15 -10.72
CA MET A 138 -17.51 12.83 -10.19
C MET A 138 -18.06 12.93 -8.77
N ASP A 139 -19.15 12.24 -8.44
CA ASP A 139 -19.73 12.23 -7.10
C ASP A 139 -18.92 11.38 -6.11
N VAL A 140 -18.36 10.27 -6.62
CA VAL A 140 -17.43 9.40 -5.91
C VAL A 140 -16.08 9.46 -6.60
N ILE A 141 -15.03 9.80 -5.87
CA ILE A 141 -13.67 9.82 -6.40
C ILE A 141 -13.09 8.40 -6.29
N ALA A 142 -13.22 7.61 -7.36
CA ALA A 142 -12.75 6.23 -7.41
C ALA A 142 -11.37 6.11 -8.06
N LEU A 143 -10.38 5.60 -7.33
CA LEU A 143 -8.97 5.63 -7.71
C LEU A 143 -8.29 4.26 -7.63
N LYS A 144 -7.53 3.89 -8.66
CA LYS A 144 -6.55 2.80 -8.62
C LYS A 144 -5.21 3.33 -8.08
N TYR A 145 -4.70 2.72 -7.02
CA TYR A 145 -3.37 2.95 -6.46
C TYR A 145 -2.54 1.67 -6.54
N GLY A 146 -1.81 1.49 -7.66
CA GLY A 146 -0.98 0.30 -7.84
C GLY A 146 0.14 0.21 -6.80
N MET A 147 0.84 1.31 -6.53
CA MET A 147 1.99 1.30 -5.60
C MET A 147 1.61 1.03 -4.13
N PHE A 148 0.33 1.16 -3.76
CA PHE A 148 -0.18 0.77 -2.44
C PHE A 148 -0.46 -0.73 -2.31
N SER A 149 -0.59 -1.45 -3.43
CA SER A 149 -0.94 -2.88 -3.44
C SER A 149 0.17 -3.82 -3.90
N HIS A 150 1.24 -3.33 -4.52
CA HIS A 150 2.29 -4.20 -5.08
C HIS A 150 3.26 -4.80 -4.05
N GLY A 151 3.24 -4.30 -2.81
CA GLY A 151 4.17 -4.73 -1.78
C GLY A 151 4.41 -3.66 -0.74
N TYR A 152 5.37 -3.89 0.15
CA TYR A 152 5.87 -2.91 1.10
C TYR A 152 7.27 -2.39 0.68
N HIS A 153 7.70 -1.30 1.33
CA HIS A 153 8.98 -0.62 1.05
C HIS A 153 9.16 -0.17 -0.41
N VAL A 154 8.06 0.19 -1.08
CA VAL A 154 8.13 0.71 -2.46
C VAL A 154 8.55 2.18 -2.43
N SER A 155 9.57 2.50 -3.22
CA SER A 155 10.14 3.86 -3.30
C SER A 155 9.11 4.95 -3.69
N GLY A 156 9.13 6.07 -2.98
CA GLY A 156 8.28 7.25 -3.22
C GLY A 156 6.88 7.15 -2.60
N ASN A 157 6.62 6.16 -1.75
CA ASN A 157 5.31 5.98 -1.13
C ASN A 157 4.97 7.05 -0.09
N THR A 158 5.96 7.73 0.51
CA THR A 158 5.71 8.88 1.39
C THR A 158 4.99 10.01 0.62
N GLU A 159 5.53 10.40 -0.54
CA GLU A 159 4.92 11.42 -1.40
C GLU A 159 3.56 10.98 -1.94
N ARG A 160 3.44 9.71 -2.40
CA ARG A 160 2.15 9.19 -2.88
C ARG A 160 1.07 9.23 -1.81
N LEU A 161 1.39 8.86 -0.58
CA LEU A 161 0.45 8.88 0.53
C LEU A 161 0.03 10.30 0.88
N ALA A 162 0.99 11.26 0.90
CA ALA A 162 0.69 12.67 1.14
C ALA A 162 -0.23 13.26 0.04
N ASN A 163 0.04 12.95 -1.22
CA ASN A 163 -0.79 13.37 -2.35
C ASN A 163 -2.21 12.79 -2.26
N PHE A 164 -2.32 11.51 -1.89
CA PHE A 164 -3.63 10.89 -1.66
C PHE A 164 -4.40 11.54 -0.51
N GLN A 165 -3.75 11.78 0.63
CA GLN A 165 -4.38 12.44 1.78
C GLN A 165 -4.86 13.86 1.45
N THR A 166 -4.10 14.58 0.61
CA THR A 166 -4.49 15.92 0.12
C THR A 166 -5.76 15.83 -0.73
N LEU A 167 -5.81 14.90 -1.68
CA LEU A 167 -6.99 14.65 -2.52
C LEU A 167 -8.20 14.24 -1.68
N GLU A 168 -8.02 13.33 -0.72
CA GLU A 168 -9.10 12.84 0.13
C GLU A 168 -9.67 13.96 1.02
N ALA A 169 -8.81 14.81 1.58
CA ALA A 169 -9.25 15.97 2.34
C ALA A 169 -10.06 16.95 1.48
N GLU A 170 -9.65 17.17 0.23
CA GLU A 170 -10.36 18.04 -0.70
C GLU A 170 -11.70 17.44 -1.13
N ALA A 171 -11.75 16.15 -1.48
CA ALA A 171 -12.99 15.44 -1.75
C ALA A 171 -13.98 15.56 -0.58
N LYS A 172 -13.50 15.34 0.66
CA LYS A 172 -14.31 15.47 1.87
C LYS A 172 -14.87 16.88 2.06
N LYS A 173 -14.09 17.93 1.81
CA LYS A 173 -14.58 19.33 1.88
C LYS A 173 -15.71 19.58 0.89
N ARG A 174 -15.67 18.94 -0.28
CA ARG A 174 -16.71 19.00 -1.32
C ARG A 174 -17.88 18.04 -1.07
N GLY A 175 -17.91 17.34 0.08
CA GLY A 175 -18.95 16.37 0.41
C GLY A 175 -18.89 15.07 -0.40
N LYS A 176 -17.76 14.79 -1.05
CA LYS A 176 -17.57 13.62 -1.92
C LYS A 176 -16.91 12.48 -1.16
N SER A 177 -17.31 11.25 -1.49
CA SER A 177 -16.66 10.05 -0.97
C SER A 177 -15.48 9.64 -1.85
N VAL A 178 -14.55 8.90 -1.28
CA VAL A 178 -13.38 8.37 -1.97
C VAL A 178 -13.42 6.85 -1.88
N LEU A 179 -13.17 6.20 -3.01
CA LEU A 179 -13.06 4.76 -3.13
C LEU A 179 -11.69 4.42 -3.71
N THR A 180 -10.95 3.52 -3.06
CA THR A 180 -9.62 3.14 -3.50
C THR A 180 -9.49 1.66 -3.77
N ARG A 181 -8.74 1.33 -4.81
CA ARG A 181 -8.44 -0.04 -5.18
C ARG A 181 -6.97 -0.18 -5.51
N GLY A 182 -6.40 -1.32 -5.22
CA GLY A 182 -5.09 -1.71 -5.73
C GLY A 182 -5.09 -3.13 -6.27
N GLU A 183 -4.18 -3.38 -7.20
CA GLU A 183 -3.94 -4.69 -7.79
C GLU A 183 -2.52 -5.15 -7.46
N MET A 184 -2.40 -6.30 -6.81
CA MET A 184 -1.15 -7.03 -6.68
C MET A 184 -1.03 -8.01 -7.84
N ASP A 185 0.04 -7.84 -8.63
CA ASP A 185 0.33 -8.66 -9.80
C ASP A 185 1.01 -9.99 -9.39
N GLY A 186 1.19 -10.90 -10.36
CA GLY A 186 1.92 -12.16 -10.21
C GLY A 186 3.40 -11.99 -9.80
N GLU A 187 3.90 -10.76 -9.73
CA GLU A 187 5.22 -10.42 -9.16
C GLU A 187 5.43 -11.03 -7.77
N LEU A 188 4.36 -11.18 -6.98
CA LEU A 188 4.38 -11.87 -5.69
C LEU A 188 5.11 -13.22 -5.76
N PHE A 189 4.99 -13.95 -6.87
CA PHE A 189 5.58 -15.29 -7.05
C PHE A 189 6.88 -15.30 -7.85
N VAL A 190 7.35 -14.15 -8.34
CA VAL A 190 8.51 -14.06 -9.25
C VAL A 190 9.65 -13.24 -8.66
N MET A 191 9.34 -12.20 -7.89
CA MET A 191 10.35 -11.32 -7.31
C MET A 191 11.04 -11.97 -6.13
N GLY A 192 12.37 -11.82 -6.02
CA GLY A 192 13.15 -12.57 -5.03
C GLY A 192 12.79 -12.25 -3.58
N TRP A 193 12.46 -10.99 -3.29
CA TRP A 193 11.99 -10.58 -1.96
C TRP A 193 10.67 -11.23 -1.53
N SER A 194 9.78 -11.51 -2.48
CA SER A 194 8.44 -12.02 -2.19
C SER A 194 8.34 -13.53 -2.32
N LYS A 195 8.95 -14.12 -3.36
CA LYS A 195 8.83 -15.57 -3.64
C LYS A 195 9.53 -16.44 -2.60
N ARG A 196 10.52 -15.91 -1.89
CA ARG A 196 11.25 -16.64 -0.83
C ARG A 196 10.34 -17.00 0.35
N ASN A 197 9.34 -16.16 0.62
CA ASN A 197 8.37 -16.34 1.69
C ASN A 197 7.09 -15.56 1.33
N VAL A 198 6.21 -16.21 0.57
CA VAL A 198 5.01 -15.58 0.03
C VAL A 198 4.07 -15.13 1.15
N SER A 199 3.91 -15.93 2.21
CA SER A 199 3.03 -15.61 3.34
C SER A 199 3.49 -14.35 4.08
N GLN A 200 4.78 -14.25 4.40
CA GLN A 200 5.35 -13.04 5.04
C GLN A 200 5.25 -11.84 4.10
N ALA A 201 5.55 -12.02 2.80
CA ALA A 201 5.46 -10.95 1.81
C ALA A 201 4.03 -10.40 1.67
N LEU A 202 3.04 -11.29 1.58
CA LEU A 202 1.64 -10.94 1.47
C LEU A 202 1.13 -10.28 2.76
N TYR A 203 1.48 -10.82 3.93
CA TYR A 203 1.09 -10.26 5.22
C TYR A 203 1.53 -8.80 5.40
N TRP A 204 2.81 -8.52 5.18
CA TRP A 204 3.33 -7.14 5.27
C TRP A 204 2.83 -6.21 4.16
N SER A 205 2.46 -6.77 3.00
CA SER A 205 1.80 -6.00 1.95
C SER A 205 0.37 -5.62 2.34
N GLY A 206 -0.37 -6.51 3.01
CA GLY A 206 -1.71 -6.23 3.53
C GLY A 206 -1.70 -5.18 4.65
N LEU A 207 -0.70 -5.24 5.55
CA LEU A 207 -0.48 -4.20 6.57
C LEU A 207 -0.25 -2.82 5.92
N PHE A 208 0.62 -2.78 4.91
CA PHE A 208 0.92 -1.55 4.18
C PHE A 208 -0.28 -1.02 3.39
N ALA A 209 -1.02 -1.89 2.69
CA ALA A 209 -2.23 -1.53 1.96
C ALA A 209 -3.31 -0.96 2.90
N SER A 210 -3.48 -1.59 4.08
CA SER A 210 -4.40 -1.10 5.12
C SER A 210 -4.00 0.30 5.61
N HIS A 211 -2.70 0.50 5.90
CA HIS A 211 -2.16 1.80 6.28
C HIS A 211 -2.41 2.88 5.21
N CYS A 212 -2.26 2.53 3.94
CA CYS A 212 -2.52 3.41 2.80
C CYS A 212 -4.01 3.59 2.47
N ARG A 213 -4.92 3.07 3.31
CA ARG A 213 -6.38 3.23 3.18
C ARG A 213 -6.99 2.59 1.93
N LEU A 214 -6.39 1.50 1.47
CA LEU A 214 -6.95 0.76 0.36
C LEU A 214 -8.30 0.12 0.75
N ASP A 215 -9.36 0.37 -0.02
CA ASP A 215 -10.67 -0.25 0.23
C ASP A 215 -10.74 -1.64 -0.39
N LEU A 216 -10.23 -1.79 -1.62
CA LEU A 216 -10.19 -3.07 -2.32
C LEU A 216 -8.77 -3.46 -2.71
N TRP A 217 -8.33 -4.63 -2.26
CA TRP A 217 -7.05 -5.22 -2.67
C TRP A 217 -7.29 -6.47 -3.51
N ASN A 218 -7.06 -6.35 -4.82
CA ASN A 218 -7.05 -7.51 -5.68
C ASN A 218 -5.71 -8.22 -5.57
N ILE A 219 -5.75 -9.45 -5.10
CA ILE A 219 -4.58 -10.31 -4.99
C ILE A 219 -4.63 -11.41 -6.05
N PRO A 220 -3.48 -11.94 -6.47
CA PRO A 220 -3.45 -13.02 -7.45
C PRO A 220 -4.25 -14.23 -6.94
N HIS A 221 -5.10 -14.80 -7.78
CA HIS A 221 -5.94 -15.96 -7.42
C HIS A 221 -5.11 -17.15 -6.85
N LYS A 222 -3.87 -17.33 -7.30
CA LYS A 222 -2.97 -18.36 -6.74
C LYS A 222 -2.70 -18.16 -5.24
N ALA A 223 -2.63 -16.93 -4.75
CA ALA A 223 -2.39 -16.64 -3.34
C ALA A 223 -3.58 -17.06 -2.46
N LEU A 224 -4.80 -17.00 -3.01
CA LEU A 224 -6.04 -17.40 -2.32
C LEU A 224 -6.13 -18.92 -2.05
N LYS A 225 -5.34 -19.73 -2.74
CA LYS A 225 -5.40 -21.20 -2.63
C LYS A 225 -4.58 -21.77 -1.48
N ASP A 226 -3.64 -21.00 -0.95
CA ASP A 226 -2.75 -21.44 0.11
C ASP A 226 -3.25 -20.91 1.46
N SER A 227 -3.60 -21.83 2.37
CA SER A 227 -4.12 -21.48 3.70
C SER A 227 -3.08 -20.74 4.55
N ALA A 228 -1.78 -20.89 4.29
CA ALA A 228 -0.73 -20.14 4.97
C ALA A 228 -0.81 -18.62 4.69
N ASN A 229 -1.51 -18.21 3.63
CA ASN A 229 -1.76 -16.81 3.31
C ASN A 229 -2.97 -16.22 4.06
N TRP A 230 -3.83 -17.06 4.66
CA TRP A 230 -5.06 -16.61 5.30
C TRP A 230 -4.86 -15.50 6.35
N PRO A 231 -3.81 -15.52 7.21
CA PRO A 231 -3.58 -14.43 8.14
C PRO A 231 -3.47 -13.04 7.48
N ALA A 232 -2.86 -12.95 6.29
CA ALA A 232 -2.78 -11.71 5.53
C ALA A 232 -4.16 -11.23 5.05
N LEU A 233 -4.99 -12.16 4.58
CA LEU A 233 -6.30 -11.87 4.01
C LEU A 233 -7.29 -11.47 5.11
N ALA A 234 -7.31 -12.23 6.20
CA ALA A 234 -8.15 -11.96 7.37
C ALA A 234 -7.78 -10.62 8.00
N PHE A 235 -6.48 -10.32 8.13
CA PHE A 235 -6.02 -9.04 8.61
C PHE A 235 -6.52 -7.90 7.71
N TYR A 236 -6.21 -7.94 6.40
CA TYR A 236 -6.61 -6.87 5.48
C TYR A 236 -8.14 -6.65 5.50
N ASN A 237 -8.92 -7.73 5.42
CA ASN A 237 -10.39 -7.65 5.44
C ASN A 237 -10.96 -7.08 6.75
N THR A 238 -10.24 -7.23 7.87
CA THR A 238 -10.64 -6.62 9.13
C THR A 238 -10.61 -5.09 9.04
N TYR A 239 -9.62 -4.50 8.35
CA TYR A 239 -9.40 -3.06 8.34
C TYR A 239 -9.82 -2.35 7.03
N ALA A 240 -10.02 -3.10 5.95
CA ALA A 240 -10.47 -2.58 4.66
C ALA A 240 -11.80 -1.82 4.81
N GLY A 241 -11.90 -0.64 4.17
CA GLY A 241 -13.10 0.21 4.22
C GLY A 241 -13.29 0.99 5.53
N GLN A 242 -12.50 0.74 6.58
CA GLN A 242 -12.60 1.48 7.84
C GLN A 242 -11.86 2.82 7.75
N ASN A 243 -12.46 3.82 7.08
CA ASN A 243 -11.83 5.13 6.83
C ASN A 243 -12.23 6.25 7.80
N ASP A 244 -13.33 6.07 8.52
CA ASP A 244 -13.78 7.02 9.53
C ASP A 244 -13.44 6.49 10.94
N PRO A 245 -12.49 7.10 11.68
CA PRO A 245 -12.16 6.67 13.03
C PRO A 245 -13.39 6.64 13.96
N ALA A 246 -14.38 7.52 13.75
CA ALA A 246 -15.59 7.56 14.57
C ALA A 246 -16.53 6.36 14.39
N LYS A 247 -16.35 5.58 13.32
CA LYS A 247 -17.15 4.39 12.99
C LYS A 247 -16.31 3.11 12.97
N ALA A 248 -14.99 3.24 13.11
CA ALA A 248 -14.09 2.12 13.06
C ALA A 248 -14.28 1.21 14.29
N THR A 249 -14.24 -0.08 14.06
CA THR A 249 -14.34 -1.13 15.09
C THR A 249 -12.98 -1.69 15.48
N ALA A 250 -11.93 -1.31 14.76
CA ALA A 250 -10.58 -1.75 15.04
C ALA A 250 -9.53 -0.68 14.72
N ALA A 251 -8.46 -0.69 15.49
CA ALA A 251 -7.26 0.11 15.29
C ALA A 251 -6.02 -0.76 15.47
N PHE A 252 -4.93 -0.47 14.76
CA PHE A 252 -3.68 -1.20 14.90
C PHE A 252 -2.46 -0.31 14.69
N CYS A 253 -1.34 -0.76 15.27
CA CYS A 253 -0.01 -0.25 15.02
C CYS A 253 0.94 -1.44 14.86
N ALA A 254 1.31 -1.76 13.63
CA ALA A 254 2.31 -2.77 13.28
C ALA A 254 3.70 -2.12 13.26
N LEU A 255 4.53 -2.61 14.17
CA LEU A 255 5.78 -2.01 14.59
C LEU A 255 6.87 -2.27 13.56
N ARG A 256 7.46 -1.18 13.06
CA ARG A 256 8.58 -1.22 12.13
C ARG A 256 9.39 0.06 12.23
N ASP A 257 10.58 0.00 11.68
CA ASP A 257 11.40 1.17 11.47
C ASP A 257 11.85 1.23 10.00
N GLY A 258 11.41 2.27 9.30
CA GLY A 258 11.71 2.48 7.89
C GLY A 258 12.98 3.28 7.73
N LEU A 259 14.00 2.67 7.13
CA LEU A 259 15.27 3.34 6.83
C LEU A 259 15.12 4.11 5.51
N ASP A 260 14.54 5.31 5.56
CA ASP A 260 14.38 6.16 4.39
C ASP A 260 15.66 6.95 4.06
N ALA A 261 16.38 6.57 3.02
CA ALA A 261 17.56 7.30 2.57
C ALA A 261 17.27 8.72 2.07
N ALA A 262 16.00 9.09 1.84
CA ALA A 262 15.64 10.47 1.53
C ALA A 262 15.61 11.38 2.78
N ASP A 263 15.65 10.81 3.99
CA ASP A 263 15.64 11.53 5.26
C ASP A 263 17.08 11.95 5.65
N PHE A 264 17.46 13.18 5.30
CA PHE A 264 18.77 13.73 5.63
C PHE A 264 18.85 14.30 7.05
N ASP A 265 17.72 14.45 7.73
CA ASP A 265 17.69 14.87 9.14
C ASP A 265 18.04 13.68 10.04
N ARG A 266 17.47 12.49 9.74
CA ARG A 266 17.79 11.25 10.43
C ARG A 266 19.10 10.61 9.96
N PHE A 267 19.42 10.72 8.67
CA PHE A 267 20.64 10.17 8.08
C PHE A 267 21.48 11.27 7.42
N PRO A 268 22.22 12.07 8.20
CA PRO A 268 22.97 13.21 7.68
C PRO A 268 24.04 12.84 6.64
N SER A 269 24.33 13.78 5.72
CA SER A 269 25.28 13.58 4.62
C SER A 269 26.71 13.32 5.11
N GLU A 270 27.13 13.92 6.21
CA GLU A 270 28.45 13.79 6.80
C GLU A 270 28.74 12.36 7.28
N THR A 271 27.71 11.66 7.76
CA THR A 271 27.83 10.29 8.27
C THR A 271 27.53 9.26 7.17
N PHE A 272 26.49 9.50 6.38
CA PHE A 272 25.96 8.49 5.46
C PHE A 272 26.27 8.76 3.99
N GLY A 273 26.82 9.92 3.64
CA GLY A 273 27.09 10.32 2.26
C GLY A 273 25.84 10.76 1.49
N GLY A 274 26.01 11.04 0.19
CA GLY A 274 24.96 11.56 -0.69
C GLY A 274 24.62 13.04 -0.47
N LYS A 275 23.68 13.53 -1.28
CA LYS A 275 23.16 14.90 -1.25
C LYS A 275 21.63 14.89 -1.26
N PRO A 276 20.95 15.82 -0.57
CA PRO A 276 19.50 15.95 -0.63
C PRO A 276 18.97 15.93 -2.07
N GLY A 277 17.90 15.16 -2.30
CA GLY A 277 17.31 14.95 -3.63
C GLY A 277 18.07 13.99 -4.56
N SER A 278 19.30 13.61 -4.24
CA SER A 278 20.11 12.69 -5.06
C SER A 278 19.89 11.22 -4.70
N LYS A 279 18.87 10.62 -5.33
CA LYS A 279 18.51 9.20 -5.15
C LYS A 279 19.59 8.20 -5.63
N LYS A 280 20.54 8.62 -6.46
CA LYS A 280 21.43 7.70 -7.19
C LYS A 280 22.71 7.33 -6.45
N ASP A 281 22.93 7.89 -5.27
CA ASP A 281 24.10 7.53 -4.46
C ASP A 281 23.91 6.15 -3.83
N ARG A 282 24.55 5.13 -4.42
CA ARG A 282 24.51 3.75 -3.92
C ARG A 282 25.12 3.61 -2.53
N GLN A 283 26.21 4.33 -2.25
CA GLN A 283 26.95 4.15 -1.00
C GLN A 283 26.13 4.60 0.20
N ARG A 284 25.30 5.64 0.02
CA ARG A 284 24.35 6.08 1.05
C ARG A 284 23.45 4.97 1.57
N TYR A 285 22.88 4.16 0.69
CA TYR A 285 22.01 3.04 1.11
C TYR A 285 22.78 1.97 1.87
N LEU A 286 24.02 1.69 1.44
CA LEU A 286 24.88 0.69 2.09
C LEU A 286 25.31 1.17 3.47
N ASN A 287 25.72 2.43 3.61
CA ASN A 287 26.11 3.02 4.89
C ASN A 287 24.95 3.01 5.90
N ILE A 288 23.73 3.35 5.46
CA ILE A 288 22.56 3.31 6.33
C ILE A 288 22.25 1.87 6.73
N ALA A 289 22.31 0.90 5.82
CA ALA A 289 22.06 -0.50 6.16
C ALA A 289 23.09 -1.04 7.16
N GLU A 290 24.36 -0.70 6.96
CA GLU A 290 25.48 -1.12 7.81
C GLU A 290 25.32 -0.60 9.24
N ALA A 291 24.92 0.67 9.42
CA ALA A 291 24.72 1.25 10.74
C ALA A 291 23.59 0.59 11.57
N TYR A 292 22.73 -0.21 10.93
CA TYR A 292 21.64 -0.93 11.57
C TYR A 292 21.76 -2.46 11.39
N SER A 293 22.92 -2.96 10.96
CA SER A 293 23.14 -4.39 10.67
C SER A 293 23.04 -5.26 11.92
N GLU A 294 23.49 -4.77 13.08
CA GLU A 294 23.35 -5.43 14.38
C GLU A 294 21.88 -5.61 14.81
N TYR A 295 20.99 -4.77 14.29
CA TYR A 295 19.53 -4.88 14.48
C TYR A 295 18.86 -5.74 13.39
N GLY A 296 19.65 -6.28 12.45
CA GLY A 296 19.24 -7.17 11.36
C GLY A 296 18.92 -6.46 10.05
N ALA A 297 19.19 -5.16 9.90
CA ALA A 297 18.95 -4.46 8.64
C ALA A 297 19.89 -4.97 7.54
N ARG A 298 19.38 -5.07 6.31
CA ARG A 298 20.18 -5.48 5.14
C ARG A 298 19.79 -4.76 3.87
N MET A 299 20.69 -4.85 2.88
CA MET A 299 20.54 -4.24 1.56
C MET A 299 20.90 -5.24 0.46
N ASP A 300 19.99 -6.18 0.18
CA ASP A 300 20.25 -7.31 -0.72
C ASP A 300 20.38 -6.91 -2.20
N ASP A 301 19.71 -5.81 -2.63
CA ASP A 301 19.69 -5.35 -4.02
C ASP A 301 19.74 -3.81 -4.11
N PRO A 302 20.90 -3.20 -3.83
CA PRO A 302 21.05 -1.75 -3.83
C PRO A 302 20.73 -1.14 -5.21
N ALA A 303 21.02 -1.85 -6.31
CA ALA A 303 20.76 -1.36 -7.66
C ALA A 303 19.27 -1.08 -7.91
N LYS A 304 18.37 -1.93 -7.40
CA LYS A 304 16.92 -1.71 -7.54
C LYS A 304 16.39 -0.62 -6.62
N ALA A 305 17.00 -0.37 -5.46
CA ALA A 305 16.59 0.71 -4.56
C ALA A 305 16.80 2.11 -5.15
N LEU A 306 17.79 2.28 -6.04
CA LEU A 306 18.04 3.55 -6.75
C LEU A 306 16.96 3.88 -7.80
N GLY A 307 16.04 2.97 -8.09
CA GLY A 307 14.97 3.16 -9.07
C GLY A 307 13.64 3.64 -8.48
N GLY A 308 12.74 4.12 -9.34
CA GLY A 308 11.34 4.39 -8.94
C GLY A 308 10.60 3.11 -8.50
N GLY A 309 9.35 3.25 -8.04
CA GLY A 309 8.57 2.14 -7.47
C GLY A 309 8.55 0.87 -8.33
N MET A 310 8.40 1.03 -9.65
CA MET A 310 8.40 -0.08 -10.62
C MET A 310 9.71 -0.86 -10.71
N LEU A 311 10.86 -0.22 -10.49
CA LEU A 311 12.15 -0.91 -10.47
C LEU A 311 12.45 -1.48 -9.09
N ASN A 312 12.16 -0.71 -8.04
CA ASN A 312 12.42 -1.08 -6.66
C ASN A 312 11.60 -2.31 -6.19
N ARG A 313 10.36 -2.49 -6.70
CA ARG A 313 9.56 -3.69 -6.43
C ARG A 313 10.13 -4.98 -7.05
N LYS A 314 11.12 -4.86 -7.96
CA LYS A 314 11.78 -5.99 -8.65
C LYS A 314 13.09 -6.44 -7.98
N ARG A 315 13.32 -6.01 -6.73
CA ARG A 315 14.50 -6.38 -5.93
C ARG A 315 14.61 -7.89 -5.71
N SER A 316 15.83 -8.41 -5.70
CA SER A 316 16.11 -9.82 -5.46
C SER A 316 15.95 -10.25 -4.00
N GLY A 317 15.98 -9.31 -3.04
CA GLY A 317 15.88 -9.61 -1.62
C GLY A 317 15.32 -8.47 -0.77
N SER A 318 15.56 -8.51 0.53
CA SER A 318 15.22 -7.43 1.45
C SER A 318 16.12 -6.23 1.17
N ASN A 319 15.49 -5.14 0.71
CA ASN A 319 16.07 -3.81 0.88
C ASN A 319 15.36 -3.18 2.07
N ASP A 320 16.05 -3.11 3.21
CA ASP A 320 15.56 -2.40 4.39
C ASP A 320 15.69 -0.89 4.24
N VAL A 321 16.66 -0.45 3.44
CA VAL A 321 16.84 0.94 3.05
C VAL A 321 16.15 1.24 1.72
N GLY A 322 15.33 2.28 1.69
CA GLY A 322 14.59 2.73 0.52
C GLY A 322 14.74 4.24 0.29
N TRP A 323 14.02 4.79 -0.69
CA TRP A 323 13.98 6.24 -0.92
C TRP A 323 12.55 6.74 -1.03
N GLY A 324 12.19 7.69 -0.18
CA GLY A 324 10.82 8.13 0.02
C GLY A 324 9.93 6.97 0.48
N ILE A 325 10.45 6.08 1.33
CA ILE A 325 9.65 5.04 1.98
C ILE A 325 9.11 5.57 3.31
N LEU A 326 8.01 5.02 3.81
CA LEU A 326 7.47 5.48 5.09
C LEU A 326 8.47 5.22 6.22
N PRO A 327 8.81 6.19 7.07
CA PRO A 327 9.82 6.00 8.13
C PRO A 327 9.26 5.33 9.40
N GLY A 328 7.97 5.48 9.70
CA GLY A 328 7.35 5.02 10.96
C GLY A 328 6.60 3.69 10.86
N ASN A 329 5.72 3.40 11.80
CA ASN A 329 4.93 2.15 11.78
C ASN A 329 3.89 2.12 10.65
N TYR A 330 3.39 0.92 10.31
CA TYR A 330 2.13 0.80 9.57
C TYR A 330 0.99 0.77 10.58
N SER A 331 0.01 1.63 10.37
CA SER A 331 -1.03 1.86 11.38
C SER A 331 -2.36 2.29 10.78
N ARG A 332 -3.42 2.00 11.52
CA ARG A 332 -4.75 2.59 11.38
C ARG A 332 -5.28 2.96 12.74
N PHE A 333 -5.54 4.25 12.93
CA PHE A 333 -6.14 4.85 14.13
C PHE A 333 -5.39 4.61 15.45
N LEU A 334 -4.23 3.95 15.45
CA LEU A 334 -3.35 3.80 16.61
C LEU A 334 -1.92 4.18 16.21
N THR A 335 -1.41 5.26 16.80
CA THR A 335 -0.10 5.83 16.45
C THR A 335 0.88 5.64 17.59
N GLN A 336 2.10 5.15 17.31
CA GLN A 336 3.20 5.19 18.28
C GLN A 336 3.71 6.62 18.40
N LEU A 337 3.84 7.11 19.63
CA LEU A 337 4.39 8.43 19.94
C LEU A 337 5.91 8.34 20.05
N ASN A 338 6.62 9.22 19.35
CA ASN A 338 8.08 9.36 19.37
C ASN A 338 8.83 8.02 19.21
N PRO A 339 8.56 7.25 18.14
CA PRO A 339 9.24 5.99 17.87
C PRO A 339 10.76 6.16 17.89
N GLY A 340 11.49 5.26 18.54
CA GLY A 340 12.93 5.34 18.68
C GLY A 340 13.40 6.00 19.98
N SER A 341 12.53 6.73 20.69
CA SER A 341 12.88 7.38 21.96
C SER A 341 12.99 6.40 23.13
N GLY A 342 12.13 5.38 23.16
CA GLY A 342 12.12 4.35 24.22
C GLY A 342 12.17 2.93 23.67
N ASP A 343 12.54 2.77 22.40
CA ASP A 343 12.58 1.50 21.67
C ASP A 343 13.55 1.56 20.49
N VAL A 344 13.86 0.40 19.91
CA VAL A 344 14.70 0.24 18.72
C VAL A 344 13.99 -0.56 17.63
N GLY A 345 14.26 -0.22 16.37
CA GLY A 345 13.82 -1.03 15.23
C GLY A 345 14.56 -2.36 15.17
N ARG A 346 13.89 -3.42 14.70
CA ARG A 346 14.48 -4.73 14.38
C ARG A 346 14.03 -5.18 13.00
N TRP A 347 14.91 -5.84 12.26
CA TRP A 347 14.66 -6.30 10.90
C TRP A 347 15.07 -7.77 10.74
N ASN A 348 14.35 -8.50 9.88
CA ASN A 348 14.69 -9.88 9.51
C ASN A 348 14.94 -10.80 10.73
N ILE A 349 14.03 -10.75 11.71
CA ILE A 349 14.09 -11.50 12.98
C ILE A 349 13.98 -13.01 12.73
N ASP A 350 13.01 -13.43 11.91
CA ASP A 350 12.80 -14.82 11.50
C ASP A 350 11.92 -14.93 10.24
N ASP A 351 11.61 -16.16 9.84
CA ASP A 351 10.80 -16.50 8.66
C ASP A 351 9.29 -16.62 8.94
N SER A 352 8.82 -16.32 10.16
CA SER A 352 7.37 -16.23 10.42
C SER A 352 6.78 -15.04 9.65
N ILE A 353 5.45 -14.98 9.54
CA ILE A 353 4.78 -13.81 8.93
C ILE A 353 5.10 -12.49 9.65
N TYR A 354 5.46 -12.54 10.94
CA TYR A 354 5.77 -11.38 11.77
C TYR A 354 7.24 -10.95 11.67
N GLY A 355 8.16 -11.90 11.49
CA GLY A 355 9.60 -11.70 11.63
C GLY A 355 10.28 -10.76 10.63
N ARG A 356 9.54 -10.08 9.75
CA ARG A 356 10.15 -9.15 8.79
C ARG A 356 10.63 -7.85 9.45
N PHE A 357 9.81 -7.27 10.32
CA PHE A 357 10.05 -6.03 11.04
C PHE A 357 9.44 -6.12 12.44
N ALA A 358 10.07 -5.47 13.40
CA ALA A 358 9.54 -5.33 14.74
C ALA A 358 10.14 -4.08 15.41
N ARG A 359 9.70 -3.81 16.63
CA ARG A 359 10.40 -2.92 17.57
C ARG A 359 10.67 -3.67 18.87
N ALA A 360 11.71 -3.29 19.58
CA ALA A 360 12.11 -3.95 20.82
C ALA A 360 12.47 -2.93 21.89
N PHE A 361 12.45 -3.37 23.14
CA PHE A 361 13.20 -2.69 24.19
C PHE A 361 14.70 -2.83 23.93
N GLU A 362 15.46 -1.93 24.55
CA GLU A 362 16.91 -2.00 24.68
C GLU A 362 17.26 -1.34 26.02
N HIS A 363 16.94 -2.07 27.09
CA HIS A 363 16.97 -1.53 28.45
C HIS A 363 18.36 -1.00 28.84
N GLU A 364 19.45 -1.61 28.35
CA GLU A 364 20.82 -1.16 28.58
C GLU A 364 21.07 0.27 28.06
N SER A 365 20.39 0.69 26.99
CA SER A 365 20.45 2.07 26.47
C SER A 365 19.33 2.96 27.02
N GLY A 366 18.58 2.50 28.02
CA GLY A 366 17.46 3.21 28.64
C GLY A 366 16.17 3.17 27.83
N LYS A 367 16.10 2.38 26.75
CA LYS A 367 14.94 2.28 25.86
C LYS A 367 13.96 1.23 26.39
N THR A 368 13.16 1.65 27.36
CA THR A 368 12.30 0.78 28.19
C THR A 368 10.81 0.99 28.02
N GLN A 369 10.37 1.80 27.03
CA GLN A 369 8.95 2.09 26.86
C GLN A 369 8.54 2.44 25.42
N MET A 370 7.35 2.00 25.01
CA MET A 370 6.69 2.44 23.78
C MET A 370 5.32 3.01 24.13
N ARG A 371 5.02 4.22 23.65
CA ARG A 371 3.77 4.92 23.93
C ARG A 371 2.91 4.99 22.68
N PHE A 372 1.60 4.83 22.84
CA PHE A 372 0.65 4.81 21.74
C PHE A 372 -0.57 5.63 22.08
N LYS A 373 -1.14 6.23 21.04
CA LYS A 373 -2.34 7.04 21.14
C LYS A 373 -3.32 6.64 20.06
N LEU A 374 -4.57 6.45 20.46
CA LEU A 374 -5.67 6.27 19.52
C LEU A 374 -6.06 7.61 18.89
N ASP A 375 -6.62 7.53 17.69
CA ASP A 375 -7.27 8.66 17.07
C ASP A 375 -8.34 9.22 18.02
N PRO A 376 -8.36 10.54 18.32
CA PRO A 376 -9.33 11.12 19.25
C PRO A 376 -10.80 10.88 18.86
N ALA A 377 -11.07 10.66 17.57
CA ALA A 377 -12.40 10.35 17.09
C ALA A 377 -12.75 8.85 17.22
N PHE A 378 -11.80 7.97 17.56
CA PHE A 378 -12.05 6.54 17.78
C PHE A 378 -12.86 6.32 19.06
N LYS A 379 -14.19 6.27 18.91
CA LYS A 379 -15.14 6.18 20.02
C LYS A 379 -15.33 4.74 20.45
N VAL A 380 -14.82 4.40 21.63
CA VAL A 380 -15.03 3.08 22.21
C VAL A 380 -15.17 3.16 23.73
N ARG A 381 -16.09 2.36 24.26
CA ARG A 381 -16.36 2.22 25.71
C ARG A 381 -15.57 1.08 26.32
N SER A 382 -15.51 -0.04 25.60
CA SER A 382 -14.78 -1.25 25.96
C SER A 382 -14.09 -1.82 24.73
N ALA A 383 -12.81 -2.17 24.87
CA ALA A 383 -12.01 -2.74 23.79
C ALA A 383 -11.16 -3.91 24.27
N ARG A 384 -11.01 -4.93 23.42
CA ARG A 384 -9.95 -5.91 23.55
C ARG A 384 -8.67 -5.30 22.99
N VAL A 385 -7.61 -5.31 23.78
CA VAL A 385 -6.28 -4.94 23.33
C VAL A 385 -5.42 -6.19 23.21
N SER A 386 -4.74 -6.35 22.08
CA SER A 386 -3.86 -7.47 21.80
C SER A 386 -2.47 -6.96 21.49
N VAL A 387 -1.44 -7.61 22.04
CA VAL A 387 -0.04 -7.35 21.75
C VAL A 387 0.59 -8.62 21.20
N THR A 388 1.09 -8.56 19.96
CA THR A 388 1.88 -9.64 19.34
C THR A 388 3.35 -9.44 19.65
N TYR A 389 3.97 -10.42 20.29
CA TYR A 389 5.35 -10.36 20.78
C TYR A 389 6.08 -11.68 20.54
N LEU A 390 7.41 -11.63 20.47
CA LEU A 390 8.26 -12.82 20.40
C LEU A 390 8.57 -13.29 21.82
N ASP A 391 8.10 -14.49 22.18
CA ASP A 391 8.32 -15.09 23.49
C ASP A 391 9.71 -15.71 23.60
N LYS A 392 10.73 -14.86 23.69
CA LYS A 392 12.14 -15.25 23.83
C LYS A 392 12.74 -14.63 25.09
N GLY A 393 13.62 -15.36 25.74
CA GLY A 393 14.23 -14.98 27.01
C GLY A 393 13.24 -15.00 28.19
N LYS A 394 13.69 -14.43 29.31
CA LYS A 394 12.96 -14.30 30.58
C LYS A 394 12.64 -12.83 30.90
N GLY A 395 12.46 -12.01 29.87
CA GLY A 395 11.94 -10.64 29.99
C GLY A 395 10.52 -10.59 30.55
N SER A 396 10.20 -9.53 31.27
CA SER A 396 8.83 -9.19 31.69
C SER A 396 8.48 -7.77 31.28
N TRP A 397 7.22 -7.59 30.94
CA TRP A 397 6.70 -6.34 30.39
C TRP A 397 5.22 -6.20 30.68
N SER A 398 4.74 -4.95 30.69
CA SER A 398 3.34 -4.63 30.90
C SER A 398 2.80 -3.73 29.79
N LEU A 399 1.49 -3.75 29.61
CA LEU A 399 0.77 -2.73 28.88
C LEU A 399 -0.14 -1.98 29.86
N ASN A 400 0.05 -0.67 29.96
CA ASN A 400 -0.72 0.20 30.83
C ASN A 400 -1.57 1.18 30.02
N ALA A 401 -2.70 1.60 30.57
CA ALA A 401 -3.53 2.69 30.07
C ALA A 401 -3.71 3.71 31.19
N GLY A 402 -2.99 4.84 31.11
CA GLY A 402 -2.81 5.72 32.25
C GLY A 402 -2.18 4.99 33.44
N SER A 403 -2.81 5.05 34.62
CA SER A 403 -2.34 4.34 35.83
C SER A 403 -2.79 2.89 35.93
N LYS A 404 -3.59 2.38 34.99
CA LYS A 404 -4.16 1.03 35.05
C LYS A 404 -3.37 0.06 34.19
N THR A 405 -2.93 -1.05 34.76
CA THR A 405 -2.36 -2.17 33.98
C THR A 405 -3.46 -2.92 33.25
N VAL A 406 -3.33 -3.02 31.92
CA VAL A 406 -4.23 -3.73 31.02
C VAL A 406 -3.85 -5.21 30.94
N LEU A 407 -2.55 -5.50 30.86
CA LEU A 407 -1.98 -6.84 30.95
C LEU A 407 -0.51 -6.78 31.40
N SER A 408 -0.02 -7.87 31.96
CA SER A 408 1.38 -8.09 32.34
C SER A 408 1.80 -9.47 31.85
N VAL A 409 3.02 -9.59 31.33
CA VAL A 409 3.54 -10.81 30.71
C VAL A 409 4.96 -11.05 31.20
N GLN A 410 5.23 -12.31 31.55
CA GLN A 410 6.57 -12.84 31.77
C GLN A 410 6.85 -13.82 30.63
N ASN A 411 7.91 -13.58 29.86
CA ASN A 411 8.28 -14.46 28.76
C ASN A 411 8.67 -15.84 29.31
N SER A 412 8.26 -16.88 28.59
CA SER A 412 8.54 -18.28 28.92
C SER A 412 9.71 -18.87 28.11
N ASP A 413 10.27 -18.10 27.17
CA ASP A 413 11.37 -18.49 26.29
C ASP A 413 11.02 -19.67 25.34
N THR A 414 9.82 -19.65 24.74
CA THR A 414 9.47 -20.67 23.74
C THR A 414 10.09 -20.41 22.36
N GLY A 415 10.57 -19.20 22.10
CA GLY A 415 11.06 -18.77 20.79
C GLY A 415 9.96 -18.55 19.75
N GLU A 416 8.70 -18.50 20.18
CA GLU A 416 7.54 -18.38 19.28
C GLU A 416 6.86 -17.01 19.40
N TRP A 417 6.23 -16.55 18.32
CA TRP A 417 5.39 -15.36 18.36
C TRP A 417 4.06 -15.67 19.06
N LYS A 418 3.75 -14.93 20.11
CA LYS A 418 2.54 -15.07 20.92
C LYS A 418 1.70 -13.80 20.88
N ILE A 419 0.44 -13.94 21.28
CA ILE A 419 -0.50 -12.84 21.42
C ILE A 419 -0.98 -12.80 22.87
N ALA A 420 -0.63 -11.73 23.59
CA ALA A 420 -1.19 -11.44 24.90
C ALA A 420 -2.38 -10.50 24.73
N THR A 421 -3.46 -10.72 25.49
CA THR A 421 -4.67 -9.90 25.37
C THR A 421 -5.19 -9.44 26.72
N GLY A 422 -5.65 -8.20 26.77
CA GLY A 422 -6.31 -7.61 27.93
C GLY A 422 -7.54 -6.82 27.51
N THR A 423 -8.30 -6.36 28.50
CA THR A 423 -9.51 -5.56 28.28
C THR A 423 -9.29 -4.15 28.77
N LEU A 424 -9.62 -3.18 27.92
CA LEU A 424 -9.56 -1.76 28.22
C LEU A 424 -10.99 -1.24 28.37
N SER A 425 -11.32 -0.74 29.57
CA SER A 425 -12.66 -0.24 29.90
C SER A 425 -12.52 1.13 30.56
N MET A 426 -12.52 2.19 29.75
CA MET A 426 -12.54 3.63 30.12
C MET A 426 -12.73 4.43 28.82
N PRO A 427 -13.17 5.71 28.85
CA PRO A 427 -13.11 6.54 27.65
C PRO A 427 -11.67 6.57 27.11
N LEU A 428 -11.47 6.12 25.87
CA LEU A 428 -10.17 5.83 25.24
C LEU A 428 -9.34 7.09 24.86
N GLN A 429 -9.21 8.05 25.78
CA GLN A 429 -8.28 9.18 25.64
C GLN A 429 -6.92 8.93 26.30
N ALA A 430 -6.79 7.87 27.10
CA ALA A 430 -5.53 7.53 27.78
C ALA A 430 -4.50 6.96 26.79
N GLU A 431 -3.24 7.36 26.96
CA GLU A 431 -2.11 6.73 26.25
C GLU A 431 -1.97 5.27 26.68
N LEU A 432 -1.72 4.40 25.70
CA LEU A 432 -1.30 3.03 25.93
C LEU A 432 0.22 3.00 26.04
N VAL A 433 0.76 2.45 27.11
CA VAL A 433 2.21 2.41 27.37
C VAL A 433 2.64 0.96 27.55
N LEU A 434 3.39 0.47 26.57
CA LEU A 434 4.11 -0.79 26.66
C LEU A 434 5.42 -0.52 27.42
N LYS A 435 5.65 -1.20 28.53
CA LYS A 435 6.73 -0.89 29.46
C LYS A 435 7.55 -2.14 29.78
N TYR A 436 8.86 -2.01 29.74
CA TYR A 436 9.80 -3.00 30.27
C TYR A 436 9.70 -3.02 31.80
N GLU A 437 9.62 -4.20 32.39
CA GLU A 437 9.60 -4.36 33.85
C GLU A 437 10.91 -4.96 34.38
N ALA A 438 11.38 -6.08 33.81
CA ALA A 438 12.64 -6.72 34.21
C ALA A 438 13.11 -7.77 33.19
N GLY A 439 14.35 -8.27 33.34
CA GLY A 439 14.89 -9.39 32.57
C GLY A 439 15.36 -9.01 31.16
N ASP A 440 15.24 -9.94 30.21
CA ASP A 440 15.66 -9.72 28.82
C ASP A 440 14.75 -8.75 28.05
N ASP A 441 15.28 -8.11 27.01
CA ASP A 441 14.48 -7.26 26.12
C ASP A 441 13.51 -8.07 25.24
N THR A 442 12.24 -7.65 25.23
CA THR A 442 11.20 -8.28 24.39
C THR A 442 11.06 -7.58 23.03
N VAL A 443 10.84 -8.38 21.99
CA VAL A 443 10.55 -7.92 20.62
C VAL A 443 9.05 -7.96 20.36
N PHE A 444 8.51 -6.91 19.75
CA PHE A 444 7.09 -6.71 19.51
C PHE A 444 6.79 -6.46 18.03
N HIS A 445 5.75 -7.14 17.53
CA HIS A 445 5.29 -7.00 16.15
C HIS A 445 4.15 -5.98 16.04
N MET A 446 3.15 -6.03 16.92
CA MET A 446 1.94 -5.25 16.72
C MET A 446 1.14 -5.04 18.00
N ILE A 447 0.43 -3.91 18.06
CA ILE A 447 -0.67 -3.68 18.99
C ILE A 447 -1.95 -3.50 18.20
N GLU A 448 -3.00 -4.22 18.59
CA GLU A 448 -4.35 -4.09 18.04
C GLU A 448 -5.33 -3.71 19.15
N VAL A 449 -6.29 -2.85 18.81
CA VAL A 449 -7.43 -2.49 19.66
C VAL A 449 -8.69 -2.81 18.87
N LYS A 450 -9.56 -3.69 19.39
CA LYS A 450 -10.82 -4.07 18.76
C LYS A 450 -11.98 -3.76 19.71
N THR A 451 -13.01 -3.08 19.21
CA THR A 451 -14.21 -2.79 20.00
C THR A 451 -14.84 -4.10 20.43
N VAL A 452 -15.20 -4.20 21.71
CA VAL A 452 -16.08 -5.26 22.17
C VAL A 452 -17.49 -4.77 21.92
N ASN A 453 -18.19 -5.37 20.97
CA ASN A 453 -19.62 -5.12 20.85
C ASN A 453 -20.26 -5.76 22.08
N GLU A 454 -20.91 -4.94 22.92
CA GLU A 454 -21.92 -5.46 23.84
C GLU A 454 -23.06 -5.95 22.93
N GLU A 455 -23.24 -7.27 22.84
CA GLU A 455 -24.44 -7.86 22.24
C GLU A 455 -25.70 -7.46 23.03
#